data_AF-A0A1C5ZC38-F1
#
_entry.id   AF-A0A1C5ZC38-F1
#
_cell.length_a   1.000
_cell.length_b   1.000
_cell.length_c   1.000
_cell.angle_alpha   90.00
_cell.angle_beta   90.00
_cell.angle_gamma   90.00
#
_symmetry.space_group_name_H-M   'P 1'
#
loop_
_entity.id
_entity.type
_entity.pdbx_description
1 polymer ?
#
loop_
_entity_poly.entity_id
_entity_poly.type
_entity_poly.pdbx_seq_one_letter_code
_entity_poly.pdbx_strand_id
1 'polypeptide(L)'
;MAKQSGYLKRQKVRDDVLERAYKQTYQQYMTDMFIIALNDPSVMGKDVLGYKRLMRVLLAVEANYDRFFDALTKNAEADYAREKMDAIMRNICPPEKFIPFEKRYEWLPEITYEPRK
;
A
#
# COMPACT_ATOMS: atom_id res chain seq x y z
N MET A 1 -14.14 -35.12 9.49
CA MET A 1 -13.23 -34.00 9.16
C MET A 1 -12.39 -34.40 7.96
N ALA A 2 -12.54 -33.75 6.80
CA ALA A 2 -11.79 -34.08 5.61
C ALA A 2 -10.29 -33.83 5.84
N LYS A 3 -9.46 -34.87 5.63
CA LYS A 3 -8.01 -34.81 5.77
C LYS A 3 -7.48 -33.84 4.70
N GLN A 4 -7.05 -32.64 5.10
CA GLN A 4 -6.49 -31.67 4.16
C GLN A 4 -5.29 -32.31 3.44
N SER A 5 -5.40 -32.50 2.12
CA SER A 5 -4.39 -33.21 1.33
C SER A 5 -3.02 -32.54 1.47
N GLY A 6 -1.97 -33.33 1.70
CA GLY A 6 -0.59 -32.81 1.78
C GLY A 6 -0.15 -32.12 0.49
N TYR A 7 -0.77 -32.45 -0.65
CA TYR A 7 -0.61 -31.72 -1.91
C TYR A 7 -1.13 -30.27 -1.80
N LEU A 8 -2.34 -30.07 -1.26
CA LEU A 8 -2.94 -28.74 -1.10
C LEU A 8 -2.12 -27.85 -0.17
N LYS A 9 -1.51 -28.43 0.89
CA LYS A 9 -0.59 -27.68 1.77
C LYS A 9 0.66 -27.20 1.05
N ARG A 10 1.30 -28.08 0.25
CA ARG A 10 2.49 -27.72 -0.53
C ARG A 10 2.17 -26.70 -1.63
N GLN A 11 1.01 -26.83 -2.27
CA GLN A 11 0.52 -25.88 -3.25
C GLN A 11 0.33 -24.49 -2.62
N LYS A 12 -0.37 -24.42 -1.47
CA LYS A 12 -0.56 -23.16 -0.75
C LYS A 12 0.77 -22.49 -0.38
N VAL A 13 1.73 -23.24 0.18
CA VAL A 13 3.05 -22.69 0.54
C VAL A 13 3.78 -22.15 -0.69
N ARG A 14 3.73 -22.87 -1.82
CA ARG A 14 4.33 -22.40 -3.07
C ARG A 14 3.68 -21.11 -3.55
N ASP A 15 2.35 -21.07 -3.55
CA ASP A 15 1.59 -19.91 -4.03
C ASP A 15 1.83 -18.69 -3.12
N ASP A 16 1.89 -18.88 -1.79
CA ASP A 16 2.22 -17.83 -0.80
C ASP A 16 3.65 -17.28 -1.02
N VAL A 17 4.63 -18.15 -1.30
CA VAL A 17 6.02 -17.74 -1.58
C VAL A 17 6.10 -16.94 -2.88
N LEU A 18 5.42 -17.40 -3.93
CA LEU A 18 5.38 -16.69 -5.21
C LEU A 18 4.71 -15.32 -5.05
N GLU A 19 3.57 -15.24 -4.37
CA GLU A 19 2.88 -13.98 -4.11
C GLU A 19 3.76 -12.99 -3.34
N ARG A 20 4.48 -13.47 -2.31
CA ARG A 20 5.42 -12.62 -1.56
C ARG A 20 6.57 -12.12 -2.43
N ALA A 21 7.16 -12.99 -3.25
CA ALA A 21 8.23 -12.62 -4.16
C ALA A 21 7.75 -11.55 -5.15
N TYR A 22 6.58 -11.74 -5.77
CA TYR A 22 5.99 -10.76 -6.67
C TYR A 22 5.75 -9.42 -5.96
N LYS A 23 5.15 -9.41 -4.78
CA LYS A 23 4.89 -8.18 -4.01
C LYS A 23 6.19 -7.43 -3.72
N GLN A 24 7.21 -8.11 -3.21
CA GLN A 24 8.50 -7.49 -2.89
C GLN A 24 9.18 -6.91 -4.14
N THR A 25 9.22 -7.68 -5.23
CA THR A 25 9.81 -7.21 -6.49
C THR A 25 9.09 -5.98 -7.05
N TYR A 26 7.76 -6.00 -7.09
CA TYR A 26 6.99 -4.86 -7.59
C TYR A 26 7.09 -3.64 -6.67
N GLN A 27 7.14 -3.82 -5.34
CA GLN A 27 7.34 -2.71 -4.40
C GLN A 27 8.69 -2.02 -4.62
N GLN A 28 9.78 -2.79 -4.76
CA GLN A 28 11.10 -2.22 -5.06
C GLN A 28 11.10 -1.53 -6.42
N TYR A 29 10.56 -2.19 -7.46
CA TYR A 29 10.52 -1.63 -8.81
C TYR A 29 9.76 -0.29 -8.85
N MET A 30 8.58 -0.21 -8.23
CA MET A 30 7.82 1.04 -8.16
C MET A 30 8.55 2.12 -7.36
N THR A 31 9.26 1.74 -6.29
CA THR A 31 10.09 2.66 -5.51
C THR A 31 11.22 3.24 -6.35
N ASP A 32 11.91 2.41 -7.13
CA ASP A 32 12.98 2.85 -8.03
C ASP A 32 12.44 3.82 -9.09
N MET A 33 11.25 3.56 -9.64
CA MET A 33 10.63 4.47 -10.63
C MET A 33 10.31 5.85 -10.03
N PHE A 34 9.81 5.90 -8.79
CA PHE A 34 9.61 7.18 -8.12
C PHE A 34 10.92 7.89 -7.79
N ILE A 35 11.96 7.17 -7.36
CA ILE A 35 13.29 7.75 -7.11
C ILE A 35 13.83 8.42 -8.38
N ILE A 36 13.74 7.74 -9.51
CA ILE A 36 14.18 8.27 -10.82
C ILE A 36 13.39 9.54 -11.16
N ALA A 37 12.05 9.48 -11.11
CA ALA A 37 11.20 10.60 -11.44
C ALA A 37 11.42 11.82 -10.53
N LEU A 38 11.62 11.60 -9.22
CA LEU A 38 11.87 12.67 -8.25
C LEU A 38 13.27 13.29 -8.37
N ASN A 39 14.21 12.60 -9.01
CA ASN A 39 15.54 13.11 -9.33
C ASN A 39 15.61 13.77 -10.72
N ASP A 40 14.59 13.61 -11.57
CA ASP A 40 14.57 14.11 -12.94
C ASP A 40 14.22 15.61 -13.00
N PRO A 41 15.12 16.49 -13.48
CA PRO A 41 14.86 17.92 -13.61
C PRO A 41 13.75 18.25 -14.61
N SER A 42 13.48 17.38 -15.59
CA SER A 42 12.39 17.59 -16.55
C SER A 42 11.01 17.43 -15.92
N VAL A 43 10.92 16.66 -14.82
CA VAL A 43 9.68 16.41 -14.07
C VAL A 43 9.54 17.38 -12.90
N MET A 44 10.59 17.55 -12.10
CA MET A 44 10.57 18.32 -10.84
C MET A 44 11.06 19.77 -11.00
N GLY A 45 11.55 20.16 -12.18
CA GLY A 45 12.14 21.47 -12.42
C GLY A 45 13.51 21.62 -11.74
N LYS A 46 13.79 22.80 -11.17
CA LYS A 46 15.11 23.13 -10.61
C LYS A 46 15.39 22.47 -9.25
N ASP A 47 14.36 22.06 -8.51
CA ASP A 47 14.50 21.51 -7.15
C ASP A 47 14.30 19.99 -7.11
N VAL A 48 15.21 19.26 -7.76
CA VAL A 48 15.19 17.79 -7.73
C VAL A 48 15.63 17.24 -6.37
N LEU A 49 15.18 16.03 -6.05
CA LEU A 49 15.64 15.34 -4.84
C LEU A 49 16.97 14.65 -5.09
N GLY A 50 18.05 15.17 -4.49
CA GLY A 50 19.31 14.44 -4.39
C GLY A 50 19.25 13.32 -3.35
N TYR A 51 20.27 12.45 -3.33
CA TYR A 51 20.34 11.25 -2.49
C TYR A 51 19.90 11.45 -1.02
N LYS A 52 20.42 12.48 -0.33
CA LYS A 52 20.07 12.74 1.09
C LYS A 52 18.60 13.10 1.29
N ARG A 53 17.94 13.72 0.32
CA ARG A 53 16.50 14.04 0.37
C ARG A 53 15.69 12.79 0.05
N LEU A 54 16.08 12.05 -0.98
CA LEU A 54 15.46 10.77 -1.34
C LEU A 54 15.44 9.79 -0.17
N MET A 55 16.58 9.60 0.51
CA MET A 55 16.63 8.72 1.69
C MET A 55 15.67 9.14 2.81
N ARG A 56 15.52 10.44 3.06
CA ARG A 56 14.54 10.94 4.04
C ARG A 56 13.10 10.63 3.61
N VAL A 57 12.80 10.75 2.32
CA VAL A 57 11.50 10.37 1.77
C VAL A 57 11.25 8.87 1.93
N LEU A 58 12.23 8.02 1.59
CA LEU A 58 12.09 6.56 1.71
C LEU A 58 11.85 6.12 3.15
N LEU A 59 12.57 6.69 4.13
CA LEU A 59 12.32 6.43 5.56
C LEU A 59 10.93 6.89 6.00
N ALA A 60 10.43 8.01 5.47
CA ALA A 60 9.08 8.46 5.74
C ALA A 60 8.01 7.57 5.08
N VAL A 61 8.28 7.01 3.90
CA VAL A 61 7.42 6.04 3.24
C VAL A 61 7.32 4.75 4.06
N GLU A 62 8.45 4.24 4.56
CA GLU A 62 8.50 3.07 5.45
C GLU A 62 7.68 3.32 6.73
N ALA A 63 7.89 4.47 7.40
CA ALA A 63 7.11 4.83 8.58
C ALA A 63 5.61 4.99 8.29
N ASN A 64 5.24 5.51 7.11
CA ASN A 64 3.84 5.61 6.69
C ASN A 64 3.24 4.23 6.37
N TYR A 65 4.03 3.31 5.79
CA TYR A 65 3.60 1.94 5.55
C TYR A 65 3.21 1.28 6.86
N ASP A 66 4.08 1.31 7.87
CA ASP A 66 3.80 0.74 9.18
C ASP A 66 2.58 1.40 9.85
N ARG A 67 2.49 2.73 9.75
CA ARG A 67 1.39 3.51 10.34
C ARG A 67 0.03 3.17 9.73
N PHE A 68 -0.04 2.91 8.42
CA PHE A 68 -1.30 2.75 7.70
C PHE A 68 -1.54 1.32 7.19
N PHE A 69 -0.68 0.37 7.55
CA PHE A 69 -0.81 -1.02 7.10
C PHE A 69 -2.19 -1.61 7.40
N ASP A 70 -2.75 -1.27 8.56
CA ASP A 70 -4.07 -1.70 9.00
C ASP A 70 -5.21 -1.34 8.02
N ALA A 71 -5.05 -0.26 7.26
CA ALA A 71 -6.02 0.14 6.23
C ALA A 71 -6.25 -0.95 5.16
N LEU A 72 -5.23 -1.80 4.92
CA LEU A 72 -5.28 -2.91 3.97
C LEU A 72 -5.88 -4.20 4.59
N THR A 73 -6.23 -4.18 5.88
CA THR A 73 -6.69 -5.35 6.62
C THR A 73 -8.20 -5.31 6.89
N LYS A 74 -8.70 -6.28 7.67
CA LYS A 74 -10.07 -6.32 8.22
C LYS A 74 -10.10 -6.16 9.75
N ASN A 75 -9.02 -5.65 10.34
CA ASN A 75 -8.99 -5.45 11.78
C ASN A 75 -9.89 -4.27 12.19
N ALA A 76 -10.10 -4.11 13.50
CA ALA A 76 -10.99 -3.10 14.04
C ALA A 76 -10.53 -1.65 13.78
N GLU A 77 -9.24 -1.46 13.45
CA GLU A 77 -8.64 -0.15 13.20
C GLU A 77 -8.57 0.20 11.70
N ALA A 78 -9.02 -0.71 10.82
CA ALA A 78 -8.88 -0.55 9.39
C ALA A 78 -9.69 0.65 8.87
N ASP A 79 -10.90 0.86 9.38
CA ASP A 79 -11.76 2.01 9.06
C ASP A 79 -11.11 3.33 9.47
N TYR A 80 -10.59 3.39 10.70
CA TYR A 80 -9.89 4.55 11.23
C TYR A 80 -8.64 4.87 10.40
N ALA A 81 -7.84 3.86 10.06
CA ALA A 81 -6.65 4.02 9.22
C ALA A 81 -7.01 4.56 7.82
N ARG A 82 -8.06 4.02 7.18
CA ARG A 82 -8.57 4.48 5.88
C ARG A 82 -9.04 5.92 5.93
N GLU A 83 -9.83 6.29 6.94
CA GLU A 83 -10.31 7.66 7.11
C GLU A 83 -9.16 8.65 7.32
N LYS A 84 -8.15 8.28 8.12
CA LYS A 84 -6.95 9.11 8.33
C LYS A 84 -6.13 9.29 7.06
N MET A 85 -5.97 8.23 6.24
CA MET A 85 -5.31 8.36 4.94
C MET A 85 -6.08 9.33 4.04
N ASP A 86 -7.40 9.18 3.95
CA ASP A 86 -8.23 10.05 3.12
C ASP A 86 -8.23 11.50 3.60
N ALA A 87 -8.21 11.74 4.91
CA ALA A 87 -8.06 13.09 5.46
C ALA A 87 -6.74 13.74 5.02
N ILE A 88 -5.63 13.01 5.02
CA ILE A 88 -4.33 13.50 4.53
C ILE A 88 -4.41 13.76 3.01
N MET A 89 -4.95 12.82 2.25
CA MET A 89 -5.06 12.93 0.80
C MET A 89 -5.96 14.10 0.36
N ARG A 90 -7.04 14.40 1.10
CA ARG A 90 -7.88 15.58 0.87
C ARG A 90 -7.13 16.91 1.01
N ASN A 91 -6.12 16.96 1.87
CA ASN A 91 -5.30 18.17 2.03
C ASN A 91 -4.25 18.32 0.91
N ILE A 92 -3.91 17.23 0.22
CA ILE A 92 -2.89 17.21 -0.85
C ILE A 92 -3.55 17.41 -2.22
N CYS A 93 -4.67 16.73 -2.45
CA CYS A 93 -5.37 16.75 -3.73
C CYS A 93 -6.37 17.92 -3.80
N PRO A 94 -6.51 18.58 -4.96
CA PRO A 94 -7.67 19.41 -5.23
C PRO A 94 -8.96 18.60 -5.04
N PRO A 95 -10.05 19.19 -4.50
CA PRO A 95 -11.28 18.47 -4.20
C PRO A 95 -11.86 17.68 -5.38
N GLU A 96 -11.76 18.23 -6.59
CA GLU A 96 -12.27 17.63 -7.83
C GLU A 96 -11.46 16.42 -8.33
N LYS A 97 -10.23 16.24 -7.85
CA LYS A 97 -9.36 15.10 -8.20
C LYS A 97 -9.23 14.07 -7.08
N PHE A 98 -9.84 14.32 -5.93
CA PHE A 98 -9.77 13.42 -4.80
C PHE A 98 -10.56 12.14 -5.07
N ILE A 99 -9.92 10.99 -4.85
CA ILE A 99 -10.53 9.66 -4.96
C ILE A 99 -10.49 9.01 -3.56
N PRO A 100 -11.66 8.64 -2.98
CA PRO A 100 -11.72 8.03 -1.67
C PRO A 100 -11.03 6.67 -1.63
N PHE A 101 -10.59 6.24 -0.45
CA PHE A 101 -9.83 5.02 -0.24
C PHE A 101 -10.47 3.79 -0.89
N GLU A 102 -11.77 3.60 -0.69
CA GLU A 102 -12.54 2.44 -1.17
C GLU A 102 -12.52 2.34 -2.70
N LYS A 103 -12.41 3.48 -3.40
CA LYS A 103 -12.26 3.52 -4.86
C LYS A 103 -10.81 3.36 -5.30
N ARG A 104 -9.83 3.78 -4.49
CA ARG A 104 -8.40 3.58 -4.76
C ARG A 104 -7.98 2.12 -4.61
N TYR A 105 -8.69 1.37 -3.75
CA TYR A 105 -8.38 -0.02 -3.42
C TYR A 105 -9.62 -0.92 -3.54
N GLU A 106 -10.24 -0.95 -4.71
CA GLU A 106 -11.50 -1.68 -5.00
C GLU A 106 -11.45 -3.19 -4.70
N TRP A 107 -10.26 -3.79 -4.73
CA TRP A 107 -10.05 -5.22 -4.46
C TRP A 107 -10.02 -5.55 -2.97
N LEU A 108 -10.02 -4.53 -2.10
CA LEU A 108 -10.09 -4.75 -0.66
C LEU A 108 -11.52 -5.06 -0.24
N PRO A 109 -11.69 -6.03 0.67
CA PRO A 109 -12.99 -6.37 1.18
C PRO A 109 -13.58 -5.20 2.01
N GLU A 110 -14.88 -4.98 1.84
CA GLU A 110 -15.64 -4.01 2.64
C GLU A 110 -15.64 -4.39 4.13
N ILE A 111 -15.57 -3.37 4.98
CA ILE A 111 -15.69 -3.53 6.42
C ILE A 111 -17.18 -3.48 6.75
N THR A 112 -17.74 -4.60 7.19
CA THR A 112 -19.15 -4.72 7.59
C THR A 112 -19.25 -5.00 9.08
N TYR A 113 -20.05 -4.22 9.81
CA TYR A 113 -20.28 -4.39 11.25
C TYR A 113 -21.54 -5.19 11.58
N GLU A 114 -22.10 -5.91 10.61
CA GLU A 114 -23.27 -6.74 10.85
C GLU A 114 -22.96 -7.81 11.91
N PRO A 115 -23.84 -8.00 12.91
CA PRO A 115 -23.67 -9.07 13.88
C PRO A 115 -23.74 -10.41 13.14
N ARG A 116 -22.70 -11.25 13.30
CA ARG A 116 -22.73 -12.64 12.82
C ARG A 116 -23.98 -13.32 13.38
N LYS A 117 -24.89 -13.72 12.49
CA LYS A 117 -26.02 -14.60 12.83
C LYS A 117 -25.53 -16.01 13.14
#